data_AF-A0A2E8XHE0-F1
#
_entry.id   AF-A0A2E8XHE0-F1
#
_cell.length_a   1.000
_cell.length_b   1.000
_cell.length_c   1.000
_cell.angle_alpha   90.00
_cell.angle_beta   90.00
_cell.angle_gamma   90.00
#
_symmetry.space_group_name_H-M   'P 1'
#
loop_
_entity.id
_entity.type
_entity.pdbx_description
1 polymer ?
#
loop_
_entity_poly.entity_id
_entity_poly.type
_entity_poly.pdbx_seq_one_letter_code
_entity_poly.pdbx_strand_id
1 'polypeptide(L)'
;MPSAILGPYTRTILTAAIIAAALGFSFTYARLSVYTELMPFFEWMETTWFGYVGKTWGAAFATIQAGHLIGLAVLGGCVIVSDGRLLGVVLTDVPHRKVIDRADRVFFWALITLLATGVFMACGVAMKIYYLPVYWYKMLALGAGMLFHYYVRRPLLAHEIESINPIILKMTAIASILVWFLVAATGRWIGFSG
;
A
#
# COMPACT_ATOMS: atom_id res chain seq x y z
N MET A 1 24.86 6.01 30.24
CA MET A 1 24.07 5.50 29.11
C MET A 1 22.61 5.67 29.47
N PRO A 2 21.78 6.41 28.72
CA PRO A 2 20.39 6.57 29.10
C PRO A 2 19.68 5.23 28.88
N SER A 3 19.27 4.60 29.97
CA SER A 3 18.35 3.46 29.97
C SER A 3 17.06 3.93 29.32
N ALA A 4 16.71 3.39 28.15
CA ALA A 4 15.39 3.61 27.58
C ALA A 4 14.35 3.24 28.65
N ILE A 5 13.38 4.12 28.89
CA ILE A 5 12.34 4.01 29.94
C ILE A 5 11.59 2.65 29.86
N LEU A 6 11.60 2.00 28.70
CA LEU A 6 10.91 0.75 28.38
C LEU A 6 11.82 -0.50 28.36
N GLY A 7 13.08 -0.38 28.77
CA GLY A 7 14.03 -1.50 28.82
C GLY A 7 14.39 -2.10 27.45
N PRO A 8 15.06 -3.26 27.41
CA PRO A 8 15.54 -3.88 26.18
C PRO A 8 14.42 -4.34 25.22
N TYR A 9 13.18 -4.44 25.69
CA TYR A 9 12.01 -4.90 24.92
C TYR A 9 11.16 -3.76 24.33
N THR A 10 11.70 -2.54 24.28
CA THR A 10 11.00 -1.33 23.80
C THR A 10 10.24 -1.58 22.49
N ARG A 11 10.85 -2.26 21.50
CA ARG A 11 10.20 -2.56 20.21
C ARG A 11 9.00 -3.51 20.34
N THR A 12 9.14 -4.57 21.12
CA THR A 12 8.06 -5.54 21.34
C THR A 12 6.89 -4.90 22.07
N ILE A 13 7.18 -4.10 23.11
CA ILE A 13 6.16 -3.37 23.88
C ILE A 13 5.43 -2.36 22.98
N LEU A 14 6.15 -1.61 22.16
CA LEU A 14 5.54 -0.67 21.21
C LEU A 14 4.65 -1.39 20.19
N THR A 15 5.10 -2.50 19.61
CA THR A 15 4.29 -3.27 18.66
C THR A 15 3.02 -3.82 19.31
N ALA A 16 3.14 -4.39 20.52
CA ALA A 16 1.98 -4.89 21.26
C ALA A 16 0.99 -3.77 21.61
N ALA A 17 1.49 -2.60 22.03
CA ALA A 17 0.67 -1.43 22.32
C ALA A 17 -0.04 -0.91 21.06
N ILE A 18 0.64 -0.84 19.91
CA ILE A 18 0.05 -0.43 18.62
C ILE A 18 -1.05 -1.42 18.21
N ILE A 19 -0.81 -2.73 18.31
CA ILE A 19 -1.80 -3.75 17.98
C ILE A 19 -3.02 -3.63 18.91
N ALA A 20 -2.79 -3.49 20.22
CA ALA A 20 -3.86 -3.34 21.19
C ALA A 20 -4.68 -2.07 20.93
N ALA A 21 -4.03 -0.94 20.62
CA ALA A 21 -4.69 0.31 20.25
C ALA A 21 -5.49 0.17 18.95
N ALA A 22 -4.93 -0.48 17.93
CA ALA A 22 -5.61 -0.71 16.65
C ALA A 22 -6.84 -1.61 16.80
N LEU A 23 -6.73 -2.68 17.59
CA LEU A 23 -7.86 -3.55 17.92
C LEU A 23 -8.91 -2.80 18.73
N GLY A 24 -8.48 -2.06 19.75
CA GLY A 24 -9.36 -1.20 20.56
C GLY A 24 -10.14 -0.22 19.70
N PHE A 25 -9.47 0.50 18.80
CA PHE A 25 -10.12 1.40 17.85
C PHE A 25 -11.11 0.65 16.95
N SER A 26 -10.72 -0.50 16.40
CA SER A 26 -11.54 -1.28 15.45
C SER A 26 -12.84 -1.83 16.07
N PHE A 27 -12.81 -2.22 17.35
CA PHE A 27 -13.94 -2.81 18.06
C PHE A 27 -14.76 -1.81 18.91
N THR A 28 -14.38 -0.53 18.92
CA THR A 28 -15.09 0.51 19.68
C THR A 28 -15.92 1.41 18.77
N TYR A 29 -16.93 2.08 19.34
CA TYR A 29 -17.72 3.13 18.67
C TYR A 29 -16.87 4.28 18.10
N ALA A 30 -15.63 4.45 18.56
CA ALA A 30 -14.67 5.42 18.02
C ALA A 30 -14.44 5.26 16.51
N ARG A 31 -14.50 4.03 15.97
CA ARG A 31 -14.42 3.82 14.52
C ARG A 31 -15.61 4.42 13.78
N LEU A 32 -16.80 4.29 14.36
CA LEU A 32 -18.04 4.81 13.76
C LEU A 32 -18.07 6.34 13.80
N SER A 33 -17.62 6.96 14.90
CA SER A 33 -17.51 8.42 14.98
C SER A 33 -16.52 8.97 13.95
N VAL A 34 -15.32 8.39 13.86
CA VAL A 34 -14.32 8.80 12.86
C VAL A 34 -14.85 8.62 11.44
N TYR A 35 -15.55 7.50 11.16
CA TYR A 35 -16.18 7.29 9.86
C TYR A 35 -17.14 8.45 9.52
N THR A 36 -18.05 8.81 10.42
CA THR A 36 -18.99 9.92 10.22
C THR A 36 -18.30 11.28 10.09
N GLU A 37 -17.26 11.53 10.89
CA GLU A 37 -16.49 12.79 10.86
C GLU A 37 -15.67 12.96 9.57
N LEU A 38 -15.39 11.89 8.84
CA LEU A 38 -14.72 11.96 7.53
C LEU A 38 -15.67 12.38 6.41
N MET A 39 -16.99 12.28 6.58
CA MET A 39 -17.96 12.61 5.52
C MET A 39 -17.76 14.02 4.92
N PRO A 40 -17.63 15.10 5.71
CA PRO A 40 -17.43 16.45 5.16
C PRO A 40 -16.14 16.58 4.34
N PHE A 41 -15.12 15.77 4.63
CA PHE A 41 -13.90 15.73 3.82
C PHE A 41 -14.16 15.13 2.44
N PHE A 42 -14.94 14.04 2.34
CA PHE A 42 -15.32 13.47 1.04
C PHE A 42 -16.25 14.40 0.26
N GLU A 43 -17.17 15.09 0.92
CA GLU A 43 -17.99 16.13 0.29
C GLU A 43 -17.12 17.25 -0.26
N TRP A 44 -16.14 17.73 0.52
CA TRP A 44 -15.18 18.73 0.06
C TRP A 44 -14.36 18.25 -1.15
N MET A 45 -13.90 17.00 -1.17
CA MET A 45 -13.15 16.43 -2.31
C MET A 45 -13.92 16.57 -3.62
N GLU A 46 -15.24 16.42 -3.60
CA GLU A 46 -16.09 16.58 -4.78
C GLU A 46 -16.17 18.02 -5.29
N THR A 47 -15.99 19.01 -4.42
CA THR A 47 -15.99 20.44 -4.78
C THR A 47 -14.69 20.91 -5.41
N THR A 48 -13.62 20.12 -5.29
CA THR A 48 -12.32 20.47 -5.86
C THR A 48 -12.34 20.45 -7.39
N TRP A 49 -11.36 21.12 -8.01
CA TRP A 49 -11.18 21.06 -9.46
C TRP A 49 -11.05 19.61 -9.98
N PHE A 50 -10.37 18.74 -9.24
CA PHE A 50 -10.28 17.31 -9.59
C PHE A 50 -11.64 16.61 -9.53
N GLY A 51 -12.45 16.92 -8.50
CA GLY A 51 -13.81 16.42 -8.39
C GLY A 51 -14.69 16.88 -9.56
N TYR A 52 -14.66 18.16 -9.89
CA TYR A 52 -15.40 18.72 -11.03
C TYR A 52 -14.99 18.06 -12.35
N VAL A 53 -13.70 18.03 -12.68
CA VAL A 53 -13.20 17.42 -13.93
C VAL A 53 -13.53 15.93 -13.99
N GLY A 54 -13.33 15.21 -12.89
CA GLY A 54 -13.60 13.77 -12.81
C GLY A 54 -15.07 13.41 -13.03
N LYS A 55 -16.00 14.25 -12.59
CA LYS A 55 -17.45 14.06 -12.78
C LYS A 55 -17.95 14.50 -14.15
N THR A 56 -17.43 15.61 -14.67
CA THR A 56 -17.94 16.24 -15.89
C THR A 56 -17.36 15.60 -17.16
N TRP A 57 -16.10 15.18 -17.13
CA TRP A 57 -15.38 14.70 -18.32
C TRP A 57 -15.02 13.23 -18.21
N GLY A 58 -15.97 12.35 -18.57
CA GLY A 58 -15.78 10.90 -18.49
C GLY A 58 -14.55 10.38 -19.25
N ALA A 59 -14.21 10.99 -20.39
CA ALA A 59 -12.99 10.65 -21.14
C ALA A 59 -11.70 10.97 -20.36
N ALA A 60 -11.67 12.09 -19.62
CA ALA A 60 -10.53 12.45 -18.78
C ALA A 60 -10.39 11.47 -17.61
N PHE A 61 -11.50 11.12 -16.96
CA PHE A 61 -11.53 10.11 -15.91
C PHE A 61 -11.03 8.74 -16.41
N ALA A 62 -11.55 8.27 -17.55
CA ALA A 62 -11.15 7.00 -18.14
C ALA A 62 -9.66 6.96 -18.53
N THR A 63 -9.13 8.07 -19.06
CA THR A 63 -7.71 8.19 -19.42
C THR A 63 -6.81 8.09 -18.19
N ILE A 64 -7.16 8.81 -17.12
CA ILE A 64 -6.41 8.77 -15.85
C ILE A 64 -6.52 7.39 -15.21
N GLN A 65 -7.68 6.75 -15.27
CA GLN A 65 -7.87 5.39 -14.80
C GLN A 65 -7.01 4.39 -15.60
N ALA A 66 -6.91 4.52 -16.92
CA ALA A 66 -6.03 3.69 -17.74
C ALA A 66 -4.56 3.86 -17.32
N GLY A 67 -4.11 5.11 -17.13
CA GLY A 67 -2.77 5.41 -16.61
C GLY A 67 -2.52 4.81 -15.22
N HIS A 68 -3.52 4.85 -14.33
CA HIS A 68 -3.46 4.22 -13.02
C HIS A 68 -3.27 2.70 -13.12
N LEU A 69 -4.00 2.03 -14.03
CA LEU A 69 -3.85 0.58 -14.24
C LEU A 69 -2.48 0.20 -14.82
N ILE A 70 -1.92 1.04 -15.70
CA ILE A 70 -0.55 0.87 -16.18
C ILE A 70 0.43 1.01 -15.02
N GLY A 71 0.27 2.03 -14.16
CA GLY A 71 1.07 2.19 -12.94
C GLY A 71 0.99 0.97 -12.01
N LEU A 72 -0.21 0.37 -11.91
CA LEU A 72 -0.43 -0.83 -11.10
C LEU A 72 0.28 -2.04 -11.69
N ALA A 73 0.23 -2.20 -13.01
CA ALA A 73 0.96 -3.27 -13.72
C ALA A 73 2.47 -3.12 -13.54
N VAL A 74 3.00 -1.89 -13.64
CA VAL A 74 4.43 -1.61 -13.41
C VAL A 74 4.82 -1.92 -11.96
N LEU A 75 4.03 -1.46 -10.98
CA LEU A 75 4.29 -1.74 -9.57
C LEU A 75 4.27 -3.26 -9.30
N GLY A 76 3.23 -3.96 -9.77
CA GLY A 76 3.11 -5.41 -9.63
C GLY A 76 4.26 -6.17 -10.30
N GLY A 77 4.70 -5.72 -11.48
CA GLY A 77 5.88 -6.25 -12.16
C GLY A 77 7.16 -6.08 -11.33
N CYS A 78 7.36 -4.93 -10.69
CA CYS A 78 8.51 -4.70 -9.80
C CYS A 78 8.50 -5.65 -8.60
N VAL A 79 7.34 -5.88 -7.99
CA VAL A 79 7.15 -6.81 -6.88
C VAL A 79 7.47 -8.24 -7.33
N ILE A 80 6.88 -8.71 -8.43
CA ILE A 80 7.12 -10.07 -8.96
C ILE A 80 8.59 -10.28 -9.33
N VAL A 81 9.23 -9.31 -10.00
CA VAL A 81 10.64 -9.41 -10.39
C VAL A 81 11.56 -9.42 -9.17
N SER A 82 11.33 -8.50 -8.23
CA SER A 82 12.20 -8.37 -7.06
C SER A 82 12.02 -9.54 -6.09
N ASP A 83 10.79 -9.94 -5.79
CA ASP A 83 10.49 -11.00 -4.84
C ASP A 83 10.66 -12.39 -5.48
N GLY A 84 10.37 -12.54 -6.77
CA GLY A 84 10.70 -13.74 -7.54
C GLY A 84 12.20 -13.99 -7.61
N ARG A 85 13.03 -12.93 -7.61
CA ARG A 85 14.49 -13.06 -7.49
C ARG A 85 14.92 -13.59 -6.13
N LEU A 86 14.29 -13.13 -5.04
CA LEU A 86 14.53 -13.61 -3.68
C LEU A 86 14.09 -15.07 -3.49
N LEU A 87 13.03 -15.49 -4.19
CA LEU A 87 12.55 -16.87 -4.20
C LEU A 87 13.39 -17.80 -5.09
N GLY A 88 14.29 -17.25 -5.92
CA GLY A 88 15.13 -18.02 -6.84
C GLY A 88 14.41 -18.47 -8.12
N VAL A 89 13.33 -17.79 -8.51
CA VAL A 89 12.50 -18.15 -9.68
C VAL A 89 12.77 -17.23 -10.87
N VAL A 90 13.08 -15.95 -10.63
CA VAL A 90 13.20 -14.90 -11.68
C VAL A 90 14.59 -14.27 -11.66
N LEU A 91 15.20 -14.05 -12.82
CA LEU A 91 16.51 -13.38 -13.01
C LEU A 91 17.63 -13.96 -12.13
N THR A 92 17.68 -15.29 -11.98
CA THR A 92 18.63 -16.00 -11.11
C THR A 92 20.10 -15.76 -11.49
N ASP A 93 20.36 -15.43 -12.75
CA ASP A 93 21.70 -15.17 -13.29
C ASP A 93 22.22 -13.75 -12.98
N VAL A 94 21.36 -12.88 -12.42
CA VAL A 94 21.71 -11.50 -12.09
C VAL A 94 21.93 -11.36 -10.57
N PRO A 95 22.92 -10.57 -10.10
CA PRO A 95 23.11 -10.32 -8.67
C PRO A 95 21.85 -9.74 -8.01
N HIS A 96 21.46 -10.30 -6.86
CA HIS A 96 20.25 -9.93 -6.11
C HIS A 96 20.12 -8.41 -5.92
N ARG A 97 21.19 -7.77 -5.44
CA ARG A 97 21.21 -6.33 -5.15
C ARG A 97 20.88 -5.47 -6.37
N LYS A 98 21.42 -5.85 -7.54
CA LYS A 98 21.17 -5.13 -8.80
C LYS A 98 19.70 -5.20 -9.21
N VAL A 99 19.05 -6.35 -9.04
CA VAL A 99 17.62 -6.53 -9.36
C VAL A 99 16.76 -5.75 -8.36
N ILE A 100 17.02 -5.92 -7.06
CA ILE A 100 16.24 -5.31 -5.98
C ILE A 100 16.32 -3.78 -6.04
N ASP A 101 17.51 -3.19 -6.15
CA ASP A 101 17.69 -1.73 -6.16
C ASP A 101 17.03 -1.07 -7.38
N ARG A 102 17.07 -1.74 -8.54
CA ARG A 102 16.43 -1.25 -9.77
C ARG A 102 14.92 -1.36 -9.67
N ALA A 103 14.41 -2.49 -9.18
CA ALA A 103 12.99 -2.68 -8.96
C ALA A 103 12.44 -1.69 -7.91
N ASP A 104 13.15 -1.44 -6.81
CA ASP A 104 12.75 -0.48 -5.77
C ASP A 104 12.63 0.94 -6.32
N ARG A 105 13.56 1.36 -7.19
CA ARG A 105 13.50 2.67 -7.85
C ARG A 105 12.28 2.83 -8.75
N VAL A 106 11.97 1.82 -9.56
CA VAL A 106 10.80 1.85 -10.45
C VAL A 106 9.52 1.77 -9.62
N PHE A 107 9.50 0.93 -8.59
CA PHE A 107 8.41 0.79 -7.64
C PHE A 107 8.06 2.13 -6.97
N PHE A 108 9.06 2.92 -6.54
CA PHE A 108 8.84 4.23 -5.93
C PHE A 108 8.07 5.18 -6.86
N TRP A 109 8.50 5.30 -8.12
CA TRP A 109 7.83 6.16 -9.10
C TRP A 109 6.45 5.63 -9.51
N ALA A 110 6.29 4.31 -9.63
CA ALA A 110 5.01 3.68 -9.87
C ALA A 110 4.03 3.95 -8.73
N LEU A 111 4.47 3.84 -7.48
CA LEU A 111 3.67 4.15 -6.30
C LEU A 111 3.24 5.63 -6.27
N ILE A 112 4.16 6.57 -6.54
CA ILE A 112 3.80 8.00 -6.63
C ILE A 112 2.73 8.22 -7.71
N THR A 113 2.91 7.61 -8.88
CA THR A 113 1.94 7.72 -9.99
C THR A 113 0.58 7.19 -9.58
N LEU A 114 0.53 6.03 -8.90
CA LEU A 114 -0.69 5.43 -8.38
C LEU A 114 -1.38 6.29 -7.32
N LEU A 115 -0.61 6.89 -6.42
CA LEU A 115 -1.15 7.78 -5.38
C LEU A 115 -1.73 9.05 -6.01
N ALA A 116 -1.00 9.70 -6.92
CA ALA A 116 -1.46 10.91 -7.58
C ALA A 116 -2.73 10.68 -8.41
N THR A 117 -2.74 9.65 -9.25
CA THR A 117 -3.92 9.28 -10.05
C THR A 117 -5.07 8.74 -9.20
N GLY A 118 -4.77 8.03 -8.11
CA GLY A 118 -5.75 7.55 -7.15
C GLY A 118 -6.47 8.67 -6.41
N VAL A 119 -5.75 9.72 -6.00
CA VAL A 119 -6.33 10.93 -5.39
C VAL A 119 -7.26 11.62 -6.38
N PHE A 120 -6.83 11.80 -7.64
CA PHE A 120 -7.69 12.37 -8.68
C PHE A 120 -9.00 11.57 -8.83
N MET A 121 -8.89 10.24 -8.98
CA MET A 121 -10.08 9.39 -9.14
C MET A 121 -10.97 9.43 -7.89
N ALA A 122 -10.37 9.46 -6.70
CA ALA A 122 -11.13 9.55 -5.45
C ALA A 122 -11.94 10.85 -5.38
N CYS A 123 -11.40 12.00 -5.82
CA CYS A 123 -12.17 13.24 -5.88
C CYS A 123 -13.37 13.15 -6.84
N GLY A 124 -13.21 12.45 -7.98
CA GLY A 124 -14.27 12.33 -8.99
C GLY A 124 -15.49 11.50 -8.53
N VAL A 125 -15.31 10.59 -7.58
CA VAL A 125 -16.37 9.70 -7.08
C VAL A 125 -16.41 9.63 -5.54
N ALA A 126 -16.06 10.72 -4.86
CA ALA A 126 -15.74 10.71 -3.43
C ALA A 126 -16.89 10.18 -2.55
N MET A 127 -18.12 10.65 -2.75
CA MET A 127 -19.25 10.16 -1.95
C MET A 127 -19.61 8.71 -2.27
N LYS A 128 -19.40 8.26 -3.51
CA LYS A 128 -19.62 6.85 -3.89
C LYS A 128 -18.64 5.94 -3.14
N ILE A 129 -17.37 6.31 -3.07
CA ILE A 129 -16.34 5.48 -2.41
C ILE A 129 -16.41 5.56 -0.88
N TYR A 130 -16.92 6.66 -0.32
CA TYR A 130 -17.13 6.80 1.13
C TYR A 130 -18.03 5.69 1.66
N TYR A 131 -19.19 5.48 1.02
CA TYR A 131 -20.16 4.45 1.40
C TYR A 131 -19.77 3.03 0.96
N LEU A 132 -18.70 2.86 0.18
CA LEU A 132 -18.29 1.57 -0.35
C LEU A 132 -17.24 0.92 0.57
N PRO A 133 -17.57 -0.13 1.35
CA PRO A 133 -16.63 -0.70 2.32
C PRO A 133 -15.32 -1.21 1.70
N VAL A 134 -15.41 -1.69 0.45
CA VAL A 134 -14.27 -2.22 -0.31
C VAL A 134 -13.18 -1.17 -0.55
N TYR A 135 -13.56 0.11 -0.70
CA TYR A 135 -12.60 1.20 -0.82
C TYR A 135 -11.72 1.31 0.44
N TRP A 136 -12.32 1.22 1.63
CA TRP A 136 -11.59 1.28 2.89
C TRP A 136 -10.65 0.09 3.07
N TYR A 137 -11.06 -1.12 2.68
CA TYR A 137 -10.16 -2.28 2.70
C TYR A 137 -8.97 -2.09 1.74
N LYS A 138 -9.17 -1.49 0.56
CA LYS A 138 -8.08 -1.12 -0.34
C LYS A 138 -7.12 -0.13 0.31
N MET A 139 -7.63 0.90 0.98
CA MET A 139 -6.80 1.92 1.64
C MET A 139 -5.99 1.33 2.81
N LEU A 140 -6.58 0.43 3.59
CA LEU A 140 -5.88 -0.32 4.64
C LEU A 140 -4.80 -1.23 4.06
N ALA A 141 -5.11 -1.99 2.99
CA ALA A 141 -4.13 -2.84 2.32
C ALA A 141 -2.98 -2.03 1.72
N LEU A 142 -3.27 -0.87 1.12
CA LEU A 142 -2.26 0.04 0.56
C LEU A 142 -1.35 0.59 1.66
N GLY A 143 -1.93 1.07 2.77
CA GLY A 143 -1.19 1.54 3.92
C GLY A 143 -0.30 0.44 4.51
N ALA A 144 -0.85 -0.76 4.73
CA ALA A 144 -0.10 -1.91 5.20
C ALA A 144 1.05 -2.29 4.23
N GLY A 145 0.81 -2.28 2.92
CA GLY A 145 1.82 -2.55 1.90
C GLY A 145 2.94 -1.54 1.88
N MET A 146 2.62 -0.25 1.99
CA MET A 146 3.63 0.81 2.08
C MET A 146 4.46 0.68 3.35
N LEU A 147 3.81 0.47 4.50
CA LEU A 147 4.51 0.29 5.78
C LEU A 147 5.41 -0.94 5.74
N PHE A 148 4.89 -2.08 5.27
CA PHE A 148 5.66 -3.31 5.13
C PHE A 148 6.85 -3.13 4.18
N HIS A 149 6.65 -2.49 3.02
CA HIS A 149 7.73 -2.25 2.05
C HIS A 149 8.86 -1.40 2.64
N TYR A 150 8.53 -0.24 3.23
CA TYR A 150 9.55 0.72 3.67
C TYR A 150 10.15 0.44 5.04
N TYR A 151 9.39 -0.15 5.98
CA TYR A 151 9.85 -0.37 7.36
C TYR A 151 10.28 -1.81 7.65
N VAL A 152 9.86 -2.79 6.85
CA VAL A 152 10.23 -4.20 7.05
C VAL A 152 11.12 -4.69 5.93
N ARG A 153 10.60 -4.70 4.70
CA ARG A 153 11.28 -5.29 3.54
C ARG A 153 12.56 -4.55 3.17
N ARG A 154 12.48 -3.24 2.92
CA ARG A 154 13.62 -2.43 2.47
C ARG A 154 14.79 -2.42 3.48
N PRO A 155 14.57 -2.24 4.80
CA PRO A 155 15.66 -2.32 5.78
C PRO A 155 16.24 -3.73 5.93
N LEU A 156 15.41 -4.77 5.84
CA LEU A 156 15.90 -6.16 5.88
C LEU A 156 16.83 -6.44 4.70
N LEU A 157 16.45 -6.05 3.48
CA LEU A 157 17.22 -6.28 2.26
C LEU A 157 18.43 -5.35 2.09
N ALA A 158 18.58 -4.33 2.94
CA ALA A 158 19.75 -3.47 2.95
C ALA A 158 21.00 -4.20 3.51
N HIS A 159 20.79 -5.18 4.38
CA HIS A 159 21.82 -6.04 4.94
C HIS A 159 22.37 -7.03 3.89
N GLU A 160 23.50 -7.65 4.18
CA GLU A 160 24.09 -8.67 3.31
C GLU A 160 23.15 -9.89 3.24
N ILE A 161 22.68 -10.22 2.04
CA ILE A 161 21.64 -11.25 1.84
C ILE A 161 22.13 -12.62 2.33
N GLU A 162 23.42 -12.89 2.21
CA GLU A 162 24.08 -14.12 2.67
C GLU A 162 24.06 -14.30 4.18
N SER A 163 23.96 -13.19 4.94
CA SER A 163 23.86 -13.21 6.41
C SER A 163 22.44 -13.45 6.93
N ILE A 164 21.44 -13.37 6.07
CA ILE A 164 20.02 -13.46 6.44
C ILE A 164 19.54 -14.90 6.28
N ASN A 165 18.74 -15.38 7.24
CA ASN A 165 18.13 -16.70 7.14
C ASN A 165 17.29 -16.83 5.85
N PRO A 166 17.54 -17.84 4.99
CA PRO A 166 16.82 -18.04 3.74
C PRO A 166 15.30 -18.15 3.89
N ILE A 167 14.82 -18.70 5.01
CA ILE A 167 13.38 -18.83 5.29
C ILE A 167 12.76 -17.44 5.47
N ILE A 168 13.43 -16.53 6.20
CA ILE A 168 12.96 -15.16 6.42
C ILE A 168 12.88 -14.40 5.11
N LEU A 169 13.89 -14.55 4.24
CA LEU A 169 13.88 -13.95 2.90
C LEU A 169 12.68 -14.43 2.06
N LYS A 170 12.46 -15.75 2.02
CA LYS A 170 11.33 -16.34 1.28
C LYS A 170 9.98 -15.91 1.84
N MET A 171 9.82 -15.91 3.16
CA MET A 171 8.57 -15.46 3.81
C MET A 171 8.32 -13.97 3.57
N THR A 172 9.36 -13.13 3.59
CA THR A 172 9.24 -11.70 3.28
C THR A 172 8.80 -11.48 1.83
N ALA A 173 9.39 -12.23 0.89
CA ALA A 173 9.02 -12.19 -0.53
C ALA A 173 7.55 -12.62 -0.75
N ILE A 174 7.11 -13.72 -0.13
CA ILE A 174 5.72 -14.18 -0.21
C ILE A 174 4.76 -13.15 0.40
N ALA A 175 5.07 -12.63 1.59
CA ALA A 175 4.25 -11.60 2.25
C ALA A 175 4.13 -10.34 1.39
N SER A 176 5.23 -9.88 0.78
CA SER A 176 5.23 -8.75 -0.15
C SER A 176 4.25 -8.97 -1.31
N ILE A 177 4.36 -10.12 -2.00
CA ILE A 177 3.49 -10.48 -3.11
C ILE A 177 2.02 -10.50 -2.69
N LEU A 178 1.70 -11.12 -1.55
CA LEU A 178 0.32 -11.22 -1.05
C LEU A 178 -0.27 -9.85 -0.72
N VAL A 179 0.49 -8.97 -0.09
CA VAL A 179 -0.01 -7.63 0.28
C VAL A 179 -0.27 -6.80 -0.98
N TRP A 180 0.64 -6.78 -1.95
CA TRP A 180 0.44 -6.03 -3.19
C TRP A 180 -0.64 -6.64 -4.08
N PHE A 181 -0.79 -7.96 -4.07
CA PHE A 181 -1.91 -8.64 -4.71
C PHE A 181 -3.24 -8.21 -4.07
N LEU A 182 -3.32 -8.13 -2.74
CA LEU A 182 -4.53 -7.67 -2.04
C LEU A 182 -4.89 -6.23 -2.41
N VAL A 183 -3.90 -5.33 -2.54
CA VAL A 183 -4.10 -3.94 -3.00
C VAL A 183 -4.70 -3.88 -4.42
N ALA A 184 -4.21 -4.74 -5.31
CA ALA A 184 -4.70 -4.85 -6.68
C ALA A 184 -6.11 -5.48 -6.73
N ALA A 185 -6.33 -6.57 -6.00
CA ALA A 185 -7.60 -7.31 -5.95
C ALA A 185 -8.74 -6.44 -5.39
N THR A 186 -8.51 -5.78 -4.25
CA THR A 186 -9.48 -4.83 -3.67
C THR A 186 -9.74 -3.64 -4.60
N GLY A 187 -8.73 -3.19 -5.34
CA GLY A 187 -8.87 -2.20 -6.39
C GLY A 187 -9.83 -2.61 -7.50
N ARG A 188 -9.68 -3.83 -8.03
CA ARG A 188 -10.58 -4.32 -9.06
C ARG A 188 -12.00 -4.53 -8.52
N TRP A 189 -12.11 -4.98 -7.28
CA TRP A 189 -13.39 -5.24 -6.60
C TRP A 189 -14.25 -3.98 -6.49
N ILE A 190 -13.67 -2.78 -6.31
CA ILE A 190 -14.42 -1.52 -6.30
C ILE A 190 -15.32 -1.37 -7.54
N GLY A 191 -14.86 -1.83 -8.71
CA GLY A 191 -15.63 -1.77 -9.96
C GLY A 191 -16.69 -2.87 -10.12
N PHE A 192 -16.78 -3.82 -9.19
CA PHE A 192 -17.77 -4.89 -9.17
C PHE A 192 -18.76 -4.80 -8.00
N SER A 193 -18.44 -4.03 -6.96
CA SER A 193 -19.22 -3.96 -5.72
C SER A 193 -20.20 -2.80 -5.63
N GLY A 194 -20.50 -2.10 -6.73
CA GLY A 194 -21.45 -0.98 -6.74
C GLY A 194 -21.74 -0.45 -8.12
#